data_AF-A0A2R6KCA2-F1
#
_entry.id   AF-A0A2R6KCA2-F1
#
_cell.length_a   1.000
_cell.length_b   1.000
_cell.length_c   1.000
_cell.angle_alpha   90.00
_cell.angle_beta   90.00
_cell.angle_gamma   90.00
#
_symmetry.space_group_name_H-M   'P 1'
#
loop_
_entity.id
_entity.type
_entity.pdbx_description
1 polymer ?
#
loop_
_entity_poly.entity_id
_entity_poly.type
_entity_poly.pdbx_seq_one_letter_code
_entity_poly.pdbx_strand_id
1 'polypeptide(L)'
;MWEEFTTEAQNLAELKQEREETEQKLSELKSDTFGTDSEEAEEKARSFFENVGMGEGAGKTQEIDETKQKLNDIEQKLEEFQEEILRTLTEVQFPFNETIDQRDSSVAFPFTKELPEETIEVINNVVQNDGGTGTVELEREGLVTHTDEVNEAIDEVEEFVNKLRKAAQHELNTEDYAKDLIERDIKIQRMLYELYENDEPLAKKELEMETGVEKGGLRGVLYHVLDDEPYLVKENKKYRLSDIGEDVVEKFLEQFGVPEKPRKDQDDEEDEEGSDNEQESQATLSSTGDSNE
;
A
#
# COMPACT_ATOMS: atom_id res chain seq x y z
N MET A 1 -4.68 -12.49 22.72
CA MET A 1 -5.33 -11.34 22.07
C MET A 1 -4.88 -9.99 22.66
N TRP A 2 -5.44 -9.41 23.74
CA TRP A 2 -4.97 -8.08 24.19
C TRP A 2 -3.53 -8.05 24.77
N GLU A 3 -3.17 -9.03 25.62
CA GLU A 3 -1.80 -9.12 26.15
C GLU A 3 -0.77 -9.44 25.06
N GLU A 4 -1.21 -10.17 24.04
CA GLU A 4 -0.43 -10.53 22.85
C GLU A 4 -0.18 -9.29 22.00
N PHE A 5 -1.23 -8.51 21.69
CA PHE A 5 -1.11 -7.20 21.03
C PHE A 5 -0.14 -6.25 21.75
N THR A 6 -0.24 -6.17 23.08
CA THR A 6 0.64 -5.32 23.89
C THR A 6 2.10 -5.79 23.77
N THR A 7 2.33 -7.09 23.74
CA THR A 7 3.67 -7.67 23.59
C THR A 7 4.21 -7.44 22.18
N GLU A 8 3.38 -7.58 21.16
CA GLU A 8 3.73 -7.30 19.77
C GLU A 8 4.12 -5.83 19.57
N ALA A 9 3.33 -4.88 20.12
CA ALA A 9 3.64 -3.46 20.05
C ALA A 9 4.97 -3.12 20.74
N GLN A 10 5.28 -3.76 21.88
CA GLN A 10 6.56 -3.60 22.57
C GLN A 10 7.71 -4.17 21.73
N ASN A 11 7.57 -5.37 21.17
CA ASN A 11 8.57 -5.96 20.30
C ASN A 11 8.82 -5.09 19.06
N LEU A 12 7.78 -4.50 18.49
CA LEU A 12 7.90 -3.56 17.37
C LEU A 12 8.73 -2.32 17.77
N ALA A 13 8.49 -1.76 18.95
CA ALA A 13 9.26 -0.62 19.46
C ALA A 13 10.73 -0.99 19.69
N GLU A 14 11.00 -2.17 20.27
CA GLU A 14 12.35 -2.68 20.45
C GLU A 14 13.08 -2.90 19.12
N LEU A 15 12.41 -3.46 18.10
CA LEU A 15 12.97 -3.65 16.77
C LEU A 15 13.26 -2.32 16.07
N LYS A 16 12.39 -1.31 16.22
CA LYS A 16 12.64 0.04 15.68
C LYS A 16 13.88 0.66 16.31
N GLN A 17 14.05 0.52 17.63
CA GLN A 17 15.25 0.97 18.31
C GLN A 17 16.49 0.19 17.84
N GLU A 18 16.41 -1.13 17.71
CA GLU A 18 17.53 -1.95 17.24
C GLU A 18 17.93 -1.59 15.80
N ARG A 19 16.96 -1.26 14.95
CA ARG A 19 17.20 -0.75 13.60
C ARG A 19 18.00 0.55 13.64
N GLU A 20 17.55 1.55 14.39
CA GLU A 20 18.25 2.84 14.51
C GLU A 20 19.69 2.68 15.04
N GLU A 21 19.88 1.84 16.06
CA GLU A 21 21.22 1.53 16.59
C GLU A 21 22.11 0.84 15.55
N THR A 22 21.53 -0.07 14.75
CA THR A 22 22.25 -0.79 13.69
C THR A 22 22.60 0.12 12.50
N GLU A 23 21.71 1.04 12.12
CA GLU A 23 21.97 2.07 11.10
C GLU A 23 23.10 3.02 11.52
N GLN A 24 23.09 3.47 12.79
CA GLN A 24 24.16 4.29 13.35
C GLN A 24 25.50 3.54 13.33
N LYS A 25 25.51 2.28 13.79
CA LYS A 25 26.72 1.45 13.75
C LYS A 25 27.24 1.26 12.33
N LEU A 26 26.35 1.03 11.35
CA LEU A 26 26.73 0.88 9.95
C LEU A 26 27.37 2.16 9.40
N SER A 27 26.78 3.32 9.71
CA SER A 27 27.33 4.62 9.32
C SER A 27 28.73 4.85 9.91
N GLU A 28 28.91 4.58 11.21
CA GLU A 28 30.21 4.68 11.88
C GLU A 28 31.25 3.74 11.24
N LEU A 29 30.90 2.48 10.99
CA LEU A 29 31.79 1.50 10.36
C LEU A 29 32.20 1.93 8.94
N LYS A 30 31.26 2.44 8.15
CA LYS A 30 31.55 2.97 6.80
C LYS A 30 32.47 4.19 6.90
N SER A 31 32.17 5.14 7.78
CA SER A 31 33.01 6.33 7.99
C SER A 31 34.42 5.96 8.44
N ASP A 32 34.58 5.02 9.36
CA ASP A 32 35.88 4.56 9.86
C ASP A 32 36.69 3.76 8.83
N THR A 33 36.03 3.13 7.87
CA THR A 33 36.66 2.27 6.85
C THR A 33 36.96 3.03 5.56
N PHE A 34 36.04 3.88 5.13
CA PHE A 34 36.08 4.57 3.84
C PHE A 34 36.24 6.08 3.96
N GLY A 35 36.18 6.64 5.18
CA GLY A 35 36.21 8.09 5.42
C GLY A 35 34.88 8.81 5.18
N THR A 36 33.83 8.06 4.87
CA THR A 36 32.45 8.53 4.62
C THR A 36 31.48 7.35 4.74
N ASP A 37 30.21 7.65 4.99
CA ASP A 37 29.07 6.74 5.01
C ASP A 37 28.43 6.51 3.62
N SER A 38 28.92 7.18 2.58
CA SER A 38 28.38 7.10 1.21
C SER A 38 28.58 5.72 0.58
N GLU A 39 27.50 5.17 0.00
CA GLU A 39 27.52 3.91 -0.75
C GLU A 39 28.40 3.98 -2.00
N GLU A 40 28.34 5.08 -2.74
CA GLU A 40 29.19 5.29 -3.93
C GLU A 40 30.68 5.29 -3.56
N ALA A 41 31.01 5.88 -2.40
CA ALA A 41 32.36 5.89 -1.90
C ALA A 41 32.81 4.51 -1.40
N GLU A 42 31.93 3.74 -0.76
CA GLU A 42 32.17 2.35 -0.39
C GLU A 42 32.51 1.49 -1.62
N GLU A 43 31.71 1.56 -2.70
CA GLU A 43 31.92 0.76 -3.91
C GLU A 43 33.27 1.08 -4.57
N LYS A 44 33.61 2.38 -4.66
CA LYS A 44 34.91 2.85 -5.17
C LYS A 44 36.07 2.40 -4.29
N ALA A 45 35.92 2.48 -2.96
CA ALA A 45 36.95 2.12 -2.02
C ALA A 45 37.21 0.61 -2.01
N ARG A 46 36.16 -0.22 -2.07
CA ARG A 46 36.28 -1.68 -2.21
C ARG A 46 37.01 -2.05 -3.50
N SER A 47 36.60 -1.49 -4.63
CA SER A 47 37.27 -1.67 -5.93
C SER A 47 38.74 -1.27 -5.87
N PHE A 48 39.07 -0.18 -5.17
CA PHE A 48 40.45 0.25 -4.97
C PHE A 48 41.25 -0.75 -4.12
N PHE A 49 40.70 -1.22 -3.00
CA PHE A 49 41.39 -2.16 -2.11
C PHE A 49 41.63 -3.53 -2.75
N GLU A 50 40.69 -4.04 -3.55
CA GLU A 50 40.86 -5.27 -4.33
C GLU A 50 42.01 -5.18 -5.33
N ASN A 51 42.19 -4.01 -5.96
CA ASN A 51 43.24 -3.79 -6.95
C ASN A 51 44.64 -3.56 -6.35
N VAL A 52 44.71 -3.00 -5.13
CA VAL A 52 45.98 -2.60 -4.50
C VAL A 52 46.50 -3.63 -3.49
N GLY A 53 45.70 -4.65 -3.14
CA GLY A 53 46.15 -5.85 -2.44
C GLY A 53 46.59 -5.63 -0.98
N MET A 54 45.84 -4.83 -0.22
CA MET A 54 46.10 -4.62 1.21
C MET A 54 45.24 -5.53 2.10
N GLY A 55 45.90 -6.43 2.83
CA GLY A 55 45.30 -7.47 3.67
C GLY A 55 44.86 -7.06 5.08
N GLU A 56 44.63 -5.78 5.37
CA GLU A 56 44.12 -5.31 6.69
C GLU A 56 42.66 -4.81 6.63
N GLY A 57 42.10 -4.54 5.45
CA GLY A 57 40.72 -4.04 5.30
C GLY A 57 39.62 -5.11 5.29
N ALA A 58 39.97 -6.37 5.04
CA ALA A 58 39.00 -7.45 4.82
C ALA A 58 38.08 -7.71 6.01
N GLY A 59 38.58 -7.54 7.25
CA GLY A 59 37.78 -7.74 8.46
C GLY A 59 36.72 -6.65 8.68
N LYS A 60 37.05 -5.39 8.40
CA LYS A 60 36.11 -4.27 8.54
C LYS A 60 35.04 -4.29 7.46
N THR A 61 35.41 -4.62 6.22
CA THR A 61 34.43 -4.80 5.13
C THR A 61 33.48 -5.96 5.41
N GLN A 62 33.96 -7.05 6.01
CA GLN A 62 33.10 -8.15 6.44
C GLN A 62 32.14 -7.73 7.55
N GLU A 63 32.60 -6.95 8.55
CA GLU A 63 31.71 -6.43 9.60
C GLU A 63 30.63 -5.49 9.04
N ILE A 64 30.96 -4.69 8.01
CA ILE A 64 29.98 -3.87 7.28
C ILE A 64 28.93 -4.76 6.59
N ASP A 65 29.37 -5.83 5.91
CA ASP A 65 28.47 -6.74 5.19
C ASP A 65 27.56 -7.51 6.17
N GLU A 66 28.11 -7.98 7.30
CA GLU A 66 27.35 -8.61 8.40
C GLU A 66 26.34 -7.64 9.03
N THR A 67 26.71 -6.35 9.20
CA THR A 67 25.82 -5.33 9.74
C THR A 67 24.70 -4.97 8.75
N LYS A 68 24.98 -4.91 7.44
CA LYS A 68 23.97 -4.75 6.39
C LYS A 68 22.98 -5.92 6.37
N GLN A 69 23.49 -7.15 6.50
CA GLN A 69 22.64 -8.33 6.58
C GLN A 69 21.75 -8.28 7.83
N LYS A 70 22.31 -7.91 8.99
CA LYS A 70 21.53 -7.73 10.22
C LYS A 70 20.43 -6.68 10.05
N LEU A 71 20.73 -5.56 9.39
CA LEU A 71 19.74 -4.52 9.12
C LEU A 71 18.59 -5.06 8.27
N ASN A 72 18.89 -5.81 7.21
CA ASN A 72 17.88 -6.46 6.38
C ASN A 72 17.03 -7.47 7.17
N ASP A 73 17.65 -8.29 8.02
CA ASP A 73 16.93 -9.23 8.89
C ASP A 73 16.01 -8.50 9.90
N ILE A 74 16.40 -7.31 10.38
CA ILE A 74 15.55 -6.47 11.25
C ILE A 74 14.39 -5.87 10.45
N GLU A 75 14.63 -5.38 9.24
CA GLU A 75 13.60 -4.81 8.36
C GLU A 75 12.53 -5.84 8.00
N GLN A 76 12.93 -7.07 7.64
CA GLN A 76 11.99 -8.16 7.38
C GLN A 76 11.12 -8.47 8.59
N LYS A 77 11.73 -8.56 9.78
CA LYS A 77 10.96 -8.77 11.03
C LYS A 77 10.03 -7.61 11.33
N LEU A 78 10.45 -6.37 11.10
CA LEU A 78 9.60 -5.20 11.31
C LEU A 78 8.35 -5.28 10.43
N GLU A 79 8.49 -5.69 9.17
CA GLU A 79 7.36 -5.89 8.26
C GLU A 79 6.42 -7.00 8.76
N GLU A 80 6.97 -8.17 9.12
CA GLU A 80 6.20 -9.30 9.67
C GLU A 80 5.42 -8.89 10.94
N PHE A 81 6.08 -8.22 11.89
CA PHE A 81 5.43 -7.76 13.13
C PHE A 81 4.38 -6.68 12.88
N GLN A 82 4.58 -5.79 11.90
CA GLN A 82 3.57 -4.80 11.52
C GLN A 82 2.31 -5.48 10.98
N GLU A 83 2.46 -6.47 10.11
CA GLU A 83 1.35 -7.25 9.57
C GLU A 83 0.60 -8.01 10.68
N GLU A 84 1.31 -8.64 11.61
CA GLU A 84 0.73 -9.31 12.77
C GLU A 84 -0.06 -8.34 13.66
N ILE A 85 0.51 -7.17 13.96
CA ILE A 85 -0.15 -6.10 14.72
C ILE A 85 -1.45 -5.66 14.06
N LEU A 86 -1.42 -5.41 12.75
CA LEU A 86 -2.61 -4.99 12.01
C LEU A 86 -3.67 -6.09 12.04
N ARG A 87 -3.29 -7.36 11.87
CA ARG A 87 -4.21 -8.50 11.99
C ARG A 87 -4.85 -8.54 13.37
N THR A 88 -4.06 -8.43 14.42
CA THR A 88 -4.56 -8.39 15.80
C THR A 88 -5.49 -7.20 16.03
N LEU A 89 -5.21 -6.03 15.42
CA LEU A 89 -6.06 -4.85 15.49
C LEU A 89 -7.43 -5.04 14.85
N THR A 90 -7.55 -5.81 13.75
CA THR A 90 -8.85 -6.09 13.12
C THR A 90 -9.82 -6.83 14.05
N GLU A 91 -9.31 -7.58 15.01
CA GLU A 91 -10.09 -8.39 15.96
C GLU A 91 -10.03 -7.86 17.40
N VAL A 92 -9.36 -6.72 17.63
CA VAL A 92 -8.98 -6.29 18.98
C VAL A 92 -10.17 -6.11 19.91
N GLN A 93 -10.01 -6.57 21.15
CA GLN A 93 -10.94 -6.32 22.24
C GLN A 93 -10.21 -5.54 23.33
N PHE A 94 -10.62 -4.29 23.52
CA PHE A 94 -10.06 -3.44 24.57
C PHE A 94 -10.35 -4.01 25.95
N PRO A 95 -9.41 -3.88 26.91
CA PRO A 95 -9.48 -4.56 28.19
C PRO A 95 -10.32 -3.75 29.19
N PHE A 96 -11.56 -3.36 28.85
CA PHE A 96 -12.42 -2.57 29.72
C PHE A 96 -12.71 -3.25 31.05
N ASN A 97 -12.80 -2.47 32.13
CA ASN A 97 -13.07 -2.96 33.49
C ASN A 97 -14.57 -3.15 33.81
N GLU A 98 -15.43 -3.15 32.78
CA GLU A 98 -16.90 -3.23 32.88
C GLU A 98 -17.55 -2.08 33.69
N THR A 99 -16.86 -0.95 33.85
CA THR A 99 -17.41 0.26 34.47
C THR A 99 -17.35 1.45 33.52
N ILE A 100 -18.23 2.42 33.75
CA ILE A 100 -18.28 3.69 33.02
C ILE A 100 -18.23 4.80 34.06
N ASP A 101 -17.20 5.64 33.98
CA ASP A 101 -16.97 6.74 34.91
C ASP A 101 -17.47 8.05 34.30
N GLN A 102 -18.65 8.50 34.75
CA GLN A 102 -19.18 9.81 34.38
C GLN A 102 -18.50 10.91 35.19
N ARG A 103 -17.92 11.89 34.48
CA ARG A 103 -17.28 13.09 35.01
C ARG A 103 -18.13 14.31 34.61
N ASP A 104 -17.80 15.50 35.12
CA ASP A 104 -18.62 16.72 34.94
C ASP A 104 -18.82 17.13 33.46
N SER A 105 -17.89 16.75 32.56
CA SER A 105 -17.91 17.10 31.14
C SER A 105 -17.30 16.02 30.24
N SER A 106 -17.20 14.79 30.75
CA SER A 106 -16.62 13.67 30.01
C SER A 106 -17.10 12.34 30.57
N VAL A 107 -17.04 11.31 29.73
CA VAL A 107 -17.29 9.93 30.13
C VAL A 107 -16.04 9.12 29.82
N ALA A 108 -15.52 8.44 30.84
CA ALA A 108 -14.35 7.59 30.73
C ALA A 108 -14.73 6.10 30.79
N PHE A 109 -14.07 5.31 29.96
CA PHE A 109 -14.17 3.86 29.86
C PHE A 109 -12.84 3.25 30.32
N PRO A 110 -12.67 3.06 31.64
CA PRO A 110 -11.41 2.62 32.21
C PRO A 110 -11.04 1.19 31.80
N PHE A 111 -9.74 0.98 31.60
CA PHE A 111 -9.15 -0.32 31.36
C PHE A 111 -8.89 -1.06 32.68
N THR A 112 -8.87 -2.39 32.60
CA THR A 112 -8.46 -3.29 33.69
C THR A 112 -6.97 -3.18 34.00
N LYS A 113 -6.17 -2.72 33.02
CA LYS A 113 -4.73 -2.54 33.11
C LYS A 113 -4.33 -1.35 32.25
N GLU A 114 -3.39 -0.55 32.75
CA GLU A 114 -2.79 0.53 31.98
C GLU A 114 -2.12 0.02 30.70
N LEU A 115 -2.28 0.80 29.63
CA LEU A 115 -1.61 0.55 28.36
C LEU A 115 -0.18 1.10 28.41
N PRO A 116 0.79 0.34 27.90
CA PRO A 116 2.11 0.88 27.56
C PRO A 116 1.99 1.97 26.49
N GLU A 117 2.90 2.93 26.52
CA GLU A 117 2.90 4.06 25.59
C GLU A 117 3.07 3.58 24.15
N GLU A 118 3.92 2.57 23.95
CA GLU A 118 4.23 1.98 22.66
C GLU A 118 2.97 1.39 22.00
N THR A 119 2.05 0.86 22.81
CA THR A 119 0.77 0.31 22.35
C THR A 119 -0.17 1.43 21.87
N ILE A 120 -0.20 2.56 22.58
CA ILE A 120 -0.99 3.73 22.22
C ILE A 120 -0.46 4.35 20.92
N GLU A 121 0.86 4.49 20.79
CA GLU A 121 1.51 5.00 19.59
C GLU A 121 1.15 4.15 18.36
N VAL A 122 1.21 2.83 18.47
CA VAL A 122 0.82 1.91 17.39
C VAL A 122 -0.64 2.10 17.00
N ILE A 123 -1.57 2.14 17.96
CA ILE A 123 -3.00 2.36 17.68
C ILE A 123 -3.21 3.71 17.01
N ASN A 124 -2.59 4.77 17.54
CA ASN A 124 -2.75 6.11 17.02
C ASN A 124 -2.21 6.24 15.60
N ASN A 125 -1.09 5.60 15.25
CA ASN A 125 -0.57 5.62 13.89
C ASN A 125 -1.56 5.01 12.89
N VAL A 126 -2.22 3.90 13.25
CA VAL A 126 -3.23 3.27 12.39
C VAL A 126 -4.48 4.14 12.24
N VAL A 127 -4.92 4.80 13.31
CA VAL A 127 -6.13 5.65 13.28
C VAL A 127 -5.88 7.01 12.61
N GLN A 128 -4.67 7.58 12.77
CA GLN A 128 -4.33 8.89 12.19
C GLN A 128 -4.22 8.85 10.67
N ASN A 129 -3.81 7.72 10.09
CA ASN A 129 -3.79 7.52 8.64
C ASN A 129 -5.19 7.63 8.00
N ASP A 130 -6.27 7.32 8.73
CA ASP A 130 -7.66 7.36 8.23
C ASP A 130 -8.40 8.70 8.52
N GLY A 131 -7.66 9.78 8.84
CA GLY A 131 -8.19 11.15 8.75
C GLY A 131 -9.15 11.61 9.84
N GLY A 132 -9.07 11.11 11.08
CA GLY A 132 -9.90 11.66 12.16
C GLY A 132 -9.43 11.38 13.58
N THR A 133 -9.00 12.43 14.29
CA THR A 133 -9.10 12.50 15.75
C THR A 133 -10.58 12.58 16.10
N GLY A 134 -11.20 11.42 16.29
CA GLY A 134 -12.56 11.33 16.82
C GLY A 134 -12.66 12.01 18.18
N THR A 135 -13.89 12.24 18.62
CA THR A 135 -14.27 12.75 19.95
C THR A 135 -13.78 11.89 21.14
N VAL A 136 -13.16 10.73 20.83
CA VAL A 136 -12.59 9.76 21.76
C VAL A 136 -11.07 9.89 21.82
N GLU A 137 -10.53 10.11 23.02
CA GLU A 137 -9.11 10.09 23.32
C GLU A 137 -8.69 8.72 23.88
N LEU A 138 -7.66 8.12 23.30
CA LEU A 138 -7.02 6.92 23.82
C LEU A 138 -5.95 7.33 24.84
N GLU A 139 -6.24 7.09 26.12
CA GLU A 139 -5.31 7.30 27.22
C GLU A 139 -4.75 5.96 27.72
N ARG A 140 -3.71 6.01 28.56
CA ARG A 140 -3.14 4.82 29.20
C ARG A 140 -4.13 4.10 30.10
N GLU A 141 -5.00 4.82 30.77
CA GLU A 141 -5.93 4.26 31.75
C GLU A 141 -7.31 3.91 31.17
N GLY A 142 -7.63 4.33 29.94
CA GLY A 142 -8.95 4.12 29.36
C GLY A 142 -9.18 4.90 28.06
N LEU A 143 -10.40 4.81 27.54
CA LEU A 143 -10.90 5.72 26.51
C LEU A 143 -11.69 6.85 27.17
N VAL A 144 -11.49 8.09 26.72
CA VAL A 144 -12.19 9.27 27.25
C VAL A 144 -12.95 9.97 26.14
N THR A 145 -14.21 10.28 26.39
CA THR A 145 -15.08 11.02 25.45
C THR A 145 -15.43 12.39 26.02
N HIS A 146 -15.60 13.39 25.15
CA HIS A 146 -15.91 14.77 25.53
C HIS A 146 -17.41 15.08 25.58
N THR A 147 -18.20 14.14 26.09
CA THR A 147 -19.65 14.29 26.30
C THR A 147 -20.01 13.97 27.75
N ASP A 148 -21.08 14.56 28.27
CA ASP A 148 -21.69 14.22 29.55
C ASP A 148 -22.80 13.16 29.42
N GLU A 149 -23.17 12.78 28.20
CA GLU A 149 -24.18 11.75 27.91
C GLU A 149 -23.55 10.37 27.74
N VAL A 150 -23.85 9.46 28.68
CA VAL A 150 -23.29 8.09 28.69
C VAL A 150 -23.63 7.28 27.43
N ASN A 151 -24.83 7.44 26.87
CA ASN A 151 -25.21 6.70 25.65
C ASN A 151 -24.44 7.20 24.42
N GLU A 152 -24.29 8.52 24.29
CA GLU A 152 -23.49 9.12 23.21
C GLU A 152 -22.03 8.69 23.34
N ALA A 153 -21.47 8.70 24.56
CA ALA A 153 -20.13 8.22 24.83
C ALA A 153 -19.90 6.75 24.41
N ILE A 154 -20.90 5.88 24.62
CA ILE A 154 -20.84 4.48 24.19
C ILE A 154 -20.80 4.40 22.66
N ASP A 155 -21.70 5.11 21.98
CA ASP A 155 -21.76 5.13 20.51
C ASP A 155 -20.43 5.64 19.91
N GLU A 156 -19.85 6.69 20.49
CA GLU A 156 -18.57 7.25 20.05
C GLU A 156 -17.40 6.25 20.23
N VAL A 157 -17.34 5.54 21.37
CA VAL A 157 -16.33 4.50 21.60
C VAL A 157 -16.51 3.33 20.66
N GLU A 158 -17.74 2.88 20.41
CA GLU A 158 -18.02 1.83 19.43
C GLU A 158 -17.59 2.25 18.02
N GLU A 159 -17.86 3.50 17.63
CA GLU A 159 -17.42 4.05 16.35
C GLU A 159 -15.89 4.11 16.26
N PHE A 160 -15.20 4.56 17.32
CA PHE A 160 -13.74 4.59 17.40
C PHE A 160 -13.14 3.19 17.18
N VAL A 161 -13.62 2.18 17.91
CA VAL A 161 -13.13 0.80 17.79
C VAL A 161 -13.40 0.25 16.38
N ASN A 162 -14.57 0.54 15.80
CA ASN A 162 -14.89 0.11 14.45
C ASN A 162 -14.03 0.79 13.38
N LYS A 163 -13.70 2.09 13.55
CA LYS A 163 -12.77 2.81 12.67
C LYS A 163 -11.37 2.20 12.74
N LEU A 164 -10.85 1.97 13.94
CA LEU A 164 -9.57 1.29 14.14
C LEU A 164 -9.50 -0.05 13.40
N ARG A 165 -10.52 -0.90 13.56
CA ARG A 165 -10.56 -2.20 12.88
C ARG A 165 -10.60 -2.07 11.36
N LYS A 166 -11.36 -1.10 10.84
CA LYS A 166 -11.46 -0.83 9.40
C LYS A 166 -10.15 -0.30 8.83
N ALA A 167 -9.51 0.64 9.51
CA ALA A 167 -8.21 1.17 9.12
C ALA A 167 -7.15 0.06 9.09
N ALA A 168 -7.10 -0.77 10.13
CA ALA A 168 -6.19 -1.92 10.17
C ALA A 168 -6.45 -2.92 9.02
N GLN A 169 -7.72 -3.21 8.70
CA GLN A 169 -8.08 -4.07 7.58
C GLN A 169 -7.73 -3.46 6.23
N HIS A 170 -7.92 -2.14 6.08
CA HIS A 170 -7.62 -1.41 4.87
C HIS A 170 -6.11 -1.42 4.57
N GLU A 171 -5.28 -1.17 5.57
CA GLU A 171 -3.82 -1.26 5.46
C GLU A 171 -3.36 -2.68 5.07
N LEU A 172 -3.91 -3.72 5.72
CA LEU A 172 -3.61 -5.11 5.35
C LEU A 172 -3.97 -5.42 3.90
N ASN A 173 -5.18 -5.04 3.48
CA ASN A 173 -5.61 -5.25 2.11
C ASN A 173 -4.71 -4.50 1.13
N THR A 174 -4.31 -3.27 1.46
CA THR A 174 -3.44 -2.44 0.62
C THR A 174 -2.09 -3.10 0.41
N GLU A 175 -1.48 -3.62 1.48
CA GLU A 175 -0.21 -4.36 1.42
C GLU A 175 -0.33 -5.62 0.55
N ASP A 176 -1.37 -6.43 0.79
CA ASP A 176 -1.62 -7.66 0.04
C ASP A 176 -1.83 -7.36 -1.46
N TYR A 177 -2.64 -6.34 -1.77
CA TYR A 177 -2.91 -5.95 -3.14
C TYR A 177 -1.69 -5.35 -3.85
N ALA A 178 -0.86 -4.57 -3.16
CA ALA A 178 0.37 -4.03 -3.72
C ALA A 178 1.37 -5.15 -4.05
N LYS A 179 1.50 -6.14 -3.16
CA LYS A 179 2.30 -7.34 -3.39
C LYS A 179 1.76 -8.17 -4.55
N ASP A 180 0.46 -8.40 -4.63
CA ASP A 180 -0.15 -9.15 -5.73
C ASP A 180 -0.03 -8.41 -7.08
N LEU A 181 -0.06 -7.07 -7.06
CA LEU A 181 -0.03 -6.24 -8.26
C LEU A 181 1.22 -6.48 -9.12
N ILE A 182 2.38 -6.80 -8.52
CA ILE A 182 3.63 -7.07 -9.26
C ILE A 182 3.54 -8.30 -10.18
N GLU A 183 2.72 -9.29 -9.81
CA GLU A 183 2.53 -10.51 -10.58
C GLU A 183 1.46 -10.36 -11.68
N ARG A 184 0.73 -9.24 -11.68
CA ARG A 184 -0.33 -8.97 -12.66
C ARG A 184 0.24 -8.56 -14.02
N ASP A 185 -0.64 -8.55 -15.03
CA ASP A 185 -0.31 -8.06 -16.36
C ASP A 185 0.20 -6.61 -16.29
N ILE A 186 1.33 -6.34 -16.94
CA ILE A 186 1.97 -5.01 -16.99
C ILE A 186 1.01 -3.90 -17.48
N LYS A 187 -0.01 -4.25 -18.29
CA LYS A 187 -1.07 -3.33 -18.71
C LYS A 187 -1.94 -2.87 -17.55
N ILE A 188 -2.20 -3.73 -16.56
CA ILE A 188 -2.93 -3.39 -15.34
C ILE A 188 -2.08 -2.42 -14.51
N GLN A 189 -0.85 -2.82 -14.19
CA GLN A 189 0.09 -1.99 -13.41
C GLN A 189 0.25 -0.60 -14.03
N ARG A 190 0.50 -0.54 -15.35
CA ARG A 190 0.64 0.73 -16.05
C ARG A 190 -0.65 1.54 -16.07
N MET A 191 -1.81 0.92 -16.26
CA MET A 191 -3.09 1.62 -16.25
C MET A 191 -3.39 2.25 -14.89
N LEU A 192 -3.13 1.54 -13.79
CA LEU A 192 -3.31 2.07 -12.44
C LEU A 192 -2.34 3.22 -12.18
N TYR A 193 -1.06 3.08 -12.58
CA TYR A 193 -0.08 4.17 -12.52
C TYR A 193 -0.51 5.42 -13.29
N GLU A 194 -1.01 5.29 -14.53
CA GLU A 194 -1.48 6.46 -15.28
C GLU A 194 -2.71 7.12 -14.62
N LEU A 195 -3.57 6.35 -13.96
CA LEU A 195 -4.68 6.93 -13.20
C LEU A 195 -4.20 7.65 -11.94
N TYR A 196 -3.16 7.13 -11.27
CA TYR A 196 -2.55 7.75 -10.10
C TYR A 196 -1.87 9.08 -10.42
N GLU A 197 -1.16 9.16 -11.54
CA GLU A 197 -0.50 10.40 -11.99
C GLU A 197 -1.49 11.48 -12.49
N ASN A 198 -2.77 11.15 -12.61
CA ASN A 198 -3.79 12.04 -13.16
C ASN A 198 -4.91 12.33 -12.16
N ASP A 199 -4.99 13.58 -11.69
CA ASP A 199 -6.06 14.04 -10.78
C ASP A 199 -7.47 13.96 -11.38
N GLU A 200 -7.61 13.87 -12.71
CA GLU A 200 -8.90 13.81 -13.40
C GLU A 200 -9.22 12.40 -13.93
N PRO A 201 -10.50 11.95 -13.85
CA PRO A 201 -10.90 10.66 -14.40
C PRO A 201 -10.64 10.57 -15.91
N LEU A 202 -9.99 9.48 -16.33
CA LEU A 202 -9.60 9.25 -17.72
C LEU A 202 -10.60 8.36 -18.46
N ALA A 203 -10.93 8.72 -19.69
CA ALA A 203 -11.68 7.86 -20.58
C ALA A 203 -10.79 6.71 -21.07
N LYS A 204 -11.41 5.58 -21.44
CA LYS A 204 -10.68 4.42 -21.98
C LYS A 204 -9.64 4.78 -23.06
N LYS A 205 -9.99 5.65 -24.00
CA LYS A 205 -9.09 6.04 -25.10
C LYS A 205 -7.88 6.84 -24.62
N GLU A 206 -8.07 7.65 -23.58
CA GLU A 206 -7.00 8.43 -22.95
C GLU A 206 -6.06 7.46 -22.24
N LEU A 207 -6.60 6.52 -21.45
CA LEU A 207 -5.81 5.46 -20.82
C LEU A 207 -5.00 4.62 -21.79
N GLU A 208 -5.59 4.14 -22.89
CA GLU A 208 -4.85 3.37 -23.92
C GLU A 208 -3.67 4.17 -24.48
N MET A 209 -3.84 5.49 -24.66
CA MET A 209 -2.79 6.37 -25.17
C MET A 209 -1.68 6.61 -24.14
N GLU A 210 -2.01 6.93 -22.89
CA GLU A 210 -1.00 7.20 -21.84
C GLU A 210 -0.20 5.94 -21.50
N THR A 211 -0.91 4.81 -21.33
CA THR A 211 -0.30 3.49 -21.08
C THR A 211 0.55 3.00 -22.26
N GLY A 212 0.36 3.54 -23.47
CA GLY A 212 1.06 3.10 -24.68
C GLY A 212 0.53 1.81 -25.28
N VAL A 213 -0.68 1.38 -24.87
CA VAL A 213 -1.36 0.17 -25.36
C VAL A 213 -2.11 0.47 -26.66
N GLU A 214 -2.24 -0.53 -27.52
CA GLU A 214 -3.02 -0.40 -28.75
C GLU A 214 -4.51 -0.15 -28.49
N LYS A 215 -5.16 0.48 -29.45
CA LYS A 215 -6.58 0.78 -29.39
C LYS A 215 -7.39 -0.51 -29.24
N GLY A 216 -8.15 -0.61 -28.15
CA GLY A 216 -8.91 -1.80 -27.79
C GLY A 216 -8.20 -2.73 -26.80
N GLY A 217 -6.88 -2.59 -26.62
CA GLY A 217 -6.06 -3.47 -25.79
C GLY A 217 -6.39 -3.45 -24.30
N LEU A 218 -7.02 -2.36 -23.80
CA LEU A 218 -7.51 -2.29 -22.42
C LEU A 218 -8.96 -2.79 -22.26
N ARG A 219 -9.61 -3.30 -23.30
CA ARG A 219 -11.03 -3.73 -23.19
C ARG A 219 -11.21 -4.82 -22.14
N GLY A 220 -10.51 -5.94 -22.29
CA GLY A 220 -10.63 -7.08 -21.37
C GLY A 220 -10.11 -6.73 -19.97
N VAL A 221 -8.99 -6.01 -19.93
CA VAL A 221 -8.35 -5.54 -18.68
C VAL A 221 -9.29 -4.69 -17.85
N LEU A 222 -9.87 -3.63 -18.43
CA LEU A 222 -10.78 -2.75 -17.70
C LEU A 222 -12.02 -3.50 -17.20
N TYR A 223 -12.58 -4.44 -17.97
CA TYR A 223 -13.73 -5.22 -17.50
C TYR A 223 -13.36 -6.08 -16.29
N HIS A 224 -12.22 -6.77 -16.34
CA HIS A 224 -11.78 -7.63 -15.25
C HIS A 224 -11.47 -6.83 -13.98
N VAL A 225 -10.70 -5.75 -14.09
CA VAL A 225 -10.32 -4.93 -12.94
C VAL A 225 -11.53 -4.20 -12.33
N LEU A 226 -12.51 -3.76 -13.14
CA LEU A 226 -13.69 -3.08 -12.59
C LEU A 226 -14.67 -4.00 -11.88
N ASP A 227 -14.84 -5.23 -12.36
CA ASP A 227 -15.87 -6.14 -11.85
C ASP A 227 -15.33 -6.97 -10.69
N ASP A 228 -14.02 -7.28 -10.66
CA ASP A 228 -13.44 -8.24 -9.74
C ASP A 228 -12.45 -7.62 -8.74
N GLU A 229 -12.00 -6.38 -8.93
CA GLU A 229 -10.94 -5.76 -8.11
C GLU A 229 -11.35 -4.41 -7.52
N PRO A 230 -10.84 -4.06 -6.33
CA PRO A 230 -11.27 -2.86 -5.63
C PRO A 230 -10.61 -1.57 -6.12
N TYR A 231 -9.73 -1.63 -7.13
CA TYR A 231 -8.85 -0.52 -7.52
C TYR A 231 -9.54 0.64 -8.24
N LEU A 232 -10.66 0.38 -8.93
CA LEU A 232 -11.23 1.32 -9.89
C LEU A 232 -12.67 1.70 -9.59
N VAL A 233 -12.98 2.98 -9.79
CA VAL A 233 -14.34 3.50 -9.85
C VAL A 233 -14.62 4.02 -11.25
N LYS A 234 -15.82 3.72 -11.76
CA LYS A 234 -16.28 4.19 -13.07
C LYS A 234 -17.37 5.25 -12.93
N GLU A 235 -17.08 6.45 -13.43
CA GLU A 235 -18.02 7.58 -13.42
C GLU A 235 -18.11 8.18 -14.81
N ASN A 236 -19.32 8.37 -15.35
CA ASN A 236 -19.55 9.03 -16.64
C ASN A 236 -18.71 8.46 -17.83
N LYS A 237 -18.48 7.15 -17.84
CA LYS A 237 -17.64 6.43 -18.82
C LYS A 237 -16.13 6.74 -18.74
N LYS A 238 -15.71 7.40 -17.67
CA LYS A 238 -14.33 7.62 -17.27
C LYS A 238 -14.00 6.75 -16.05
N TYR A 239 -12.72 6.59 -15.79
CA TYR A 239 -12.15 5.75 -14.75
C TYR A 239 -11.28 6.61 -13.85
N ARG A 240 -11.35 6.34 -12.55
CA ARG A 240 -10.44 6.88 -11.54
C ARG A 240 -10.09 5.76 -10.57
N LEU A 241 -9.02 5.95 -9.80
CA LEU A 241 -8.74 5.09 -8.67
C LEU A 241 -9.83 5.28 -7.59
N SER A 242 -10.13 4.20 -6.89
CA SER A 242 -10.78 4.27 -5.58
C SER A 242 -9.76 4.68 -4.51
N ASP A 243 -10.20 5.01 -3.31
CA ASP A 243 -9.31 5.35 -2.18
C ASP A 243 -8.28 4.22 -1.94
N ILE A 244 -8.72 2.95 -1.88
CA ILE A 244 -7.81 1.79 -1.81
C ILE A 244 -6.93 1.63 -3.07
N GLY A 245 -7.43 2.00 -4.25
CA GLY A 245 -6.65 1.96 -5.47
C GLY A 245 -5.51 2.98 -5.48
N GLU A 246 -5.72 4.15 -4.89
CA GLU A 246 -4.69 5.19 -4.71
C GLU A 246 -3.60 4.67 -3.77
N ASP A 247 -3.99 4.18 -2.58
CA ASP A 247 -3.05 3.67 -1.58
C ASP A 247 -2.26 2.46 -2.09
N VAL A 248 -2.90 1.55 -2.83
CA VAL A 248 -2.22 0.37 -3.43
C VAL A 248 -1.18 0.81 -4.46
N VAL A 249 -1.47 1.82 -5.29
CA VAL A 249 -0.51 2.30 -6.29
C VAL A 249 0.63 3.04 -5.60
N GLU A 250 0.36 3.88 -4.61
CA GLU A 250 1.39 4.55 -3.83
C GLU A 250 2.34 3.52 -3.20
N LYS A 251 1.79 2.54 -2.50
CA LYS A 251 2.56 1.45 -1.88
C LYS A 251 3.36 0.63 -2.90
N PHE A 252 2.76 0.31 -4.04
CA PHE A 252 3.44 -0.39 -5.13
C PHE A 252 4.64 0.41 -5.66
N LEU A 253 4.49 1.72 -5.83
CA LEU A 253 5.57 2.60 -6.31
C LEU A 253 6.71 2.70 -5.29
N GLU A 254 6.40 2.74 -3.99
CA GLU A 254 7.41 2.73 -2.92
C GLU A 254 8.24 1.44 -2.92
N GLN A 255 7.58 0.29 -3.11
CA GLN A 255 8.23 -1.02 -3.02
C GLN A 255 8.94 -1.44 -4.32
N PHE A 256 8.32 -1.21 -5.47
CA PHE A 256 8.73 -1.78 -6.76
C PHE A 256 9.10 -0.74 -7.81
N GLY A 257 8.77 0.53 -7.58
CA GLY A 257 9.02 1.63 -8.51
C GLY A 257 8.03 1.70 -9.66
N VAL A 258 8.31 2.61 -10.61
CA VAL A 258 7.41 2.91 -11.72
C VAL A 258 7.31 1.72 -12.69
N PRO A 259 6.10 1.23 -13.02
CA PRO A 259 5.93 0.10 -13.92
C PRO A 259 6.35 0.45 -15.36
N GLU A 260 7.01 -0.52 -16.01
CA GLU A 260 7.43 -0.39 -17.40
C GLU A 260 6.24 -0.19 -18.35
N LYS A 261 6.48 0.47 -19.50
CA LYS A 261 5.47 0.52 -20.56
C LYS A 261 5.36 -0.84 -21.24
N PRO A 262 4.14 -1.31 -21.56
CA PRO A 262 3.94 -2.51 -22.36
C PRO A 262 4.72 -2.40 -23.67
N ARG A 263 5.45 -3.46 -24.03
CA ARG A 263 6.09 -3.52 -25.35
C ARG A 263 4.98 -3.55 -26.40
N LYS A 264 5.10 -2.71 -27.43
CA LYS A 264 4.30 -2.88 -28.63
C LYS A 264 4.81 -4.15 -29.29
N ASP A 265 3.97 -5.17 -29.36
CA ASP A 265 4.29 -6.38 -30.10
C ASP A 265 4.54 -5.94 -31.56
N GLN A 266 5.82 -5.90 -31.95
CA GLN A 266 6.21 -5.78 -33.35
C GLN A 266 6.08 -7.17 -33.97
N ASP A 267 4.85 -7.64 -34.17
CA ASP A 267 4.56 -8.84 -34.95
C ASP A 267 3.10 -8.76 -35.44
N ASP A 268 2.91 -8.01 -36.53
CA ASP A 268 1.90 -8.25 -37.57
C ASP A 268 2.37 -7.48 -38.84
N GLU A 269 3.62 -7.72 -39.25
CA GLU A 269 4.00 -7.59 -40.67
C GLU A 269 3.84 -8.97 -41.32
N GLU A 270 2.61 -9.34 -41.67
CA GLU A 270 2.38 -10.27 -42.77
C GLU A 270 1.27 -9.72 -43.70
N ASP A 271 1.77 -9.22 -44.84
CA ASP A 271 1.19 -9.25 -46.18
C ASP A 271 0.05 -8.28 -46.57
N GLU A 272 0.47 -7.07 -46.95
CA GLU A 272 -0.06 -6.45 -48.17
C GLU A 272 0.43 -7.23 -49.41
N GLU A 273 -0.33 -8.22 -49.90
CA GLU A 273 -0.39 -8.51 -51.33
C GLU A 273 -1.81 -8.93 -51.77
N GLY A 274 -2.55 -7.93 -52.25
CA GLY A 274 -3.34 -7.99 -53.49
C GLY A 274 -4.42 -9.07 -53.67
N SER A 275 -5.68 -8.64 -53.67
CA SER A 275 -6.53 -8.89 -54.85
C SER A 275 -7.71 -7.94 -54.85
N ASP A 276 -7.72 -7.05 -55.85
CA ASP A 276 -8.92 -6.46 -56.41
C ASP A 276 -10.04 -7.52 -56.54
N ASN A 277 -11.24 -7.18 -56.12
CA ASN A 277 -12.40 -7.43 -56.97
C ASN A 277 -13.56 -6.50 -56.57
N GLU A 278 -13.72 -5.45 -57.37
CA GLU A 278 -15.01 -4.81 -57.58
C GLU A 278 -16.02 -5.87 -58.01
N GLN A 279 -17.17 -5.95 -57.34
CA GLN A 279 -18.39 -6.31 -58.04
C GLN A 279 -19.58 -5.57 -57.46
N GLU A 280 -19.97 -4.53 -58.21
CA GLU A 280 -21.30 -3.96 -58.22
C GLU A 280 -22.36 -5.07 -58.32
N SER A 281 -23.42 -4.95 -57.54
CA SER A 281 -24.76 -5.39 -57.94
C SER A 281 -25.80 -4.56 -57.18
N GLN A 282 -26.19 -3.45 -57.83
CA GLN A 282 -27.48 -2.84 -57.59
C GLN A 282 -28.60 -3.82 -58.00
N ALA A 283 -29.62 -3.95 -57.15
CA ALA A 283 -30.96 -4.32 -57.59
C ALA A 283 -31.98 -3.52 -56.78
N THR A 284 -32.37 -2.40 -57.34
CA THR A 284 -33.58 -1.65 -56.99
C THR A 284 -34.81 -2.28 -57.66
N LEU A 285 -35.97 -2.06 -57.01
CA LEU A 285 -37.34 -1.94 -57.54
C LEU A 285 -38.32 -3.14 -57.45
N SER A 286 -39.15 -3.03 -56.41
CA SER A 286 -40.60 -2.71 -56.49
C SER A 286 -41.64 -3.84 -56.39
N SER A 287 -42.62 -3.53 -55.54
CA SER A 287 -44.06 -3.60 -55.83
C SER A 287 -44.71 -4.98 -55.95
N THR A 288 -45.33 -5.41 -54.85
CA THR A 288 -46.78 -5.66 -54.71
C THR A 288 -46.98 -6.08 -53.24
N GLY A 289 -47.90 -5.55 -52.45
CA GLY A 289 -49.26 -5.17 -52.77
C GLY A 289 -50.18 -6.07 -51.94
N ASP A 290 -50.86 -5.44 -50.98
CA ASP A 290 -52.17 -5.80 -50.46
C ASP A 290 -52.38 -6.87 -49.37
N SER A 291 -52.99 -6.36 -48.30
CA SER A 291 -54.30 -6.76 -47.75
C SER A 291 -54.37 -7.68 -46.52
N ASN A 292 -54.92 -7.04 -45.49
CA ASN A 292 -55.99 -7.48 -44.57
C ASN A 292 -55.71 -8.40 -43.37
N GLU A 293 -56.29 -7.90 -42.26
CA GLU A 293 -56.63 -8.49 -40.96
C GLU A 293 -55.53 -8.67 -39.90
#